data_AF-D8SE97-F1
#
_entry.id   AF-D8SE97-F1
#
_cell.length_a   1.000
_cell.length_b   1.000
_cell.length_c   1.000
_cell.angle_alpha   90.00
_cell.angle_beta   90.00
_cell.angle_gamma   90.00
#
_symmetry.space_group_name_H-M   'P 1'
#
loop_
_entity.id
_entity.type
_entity.pdbx_description
1 polymer ?
#
loop_
_entity_poly.entity_id
_entity_poly.type
_entity_poly.pdbx_seq_one_letter_code
_entity_poly.pdbx_strand_id
1 'polypeptide(L)'
;MIFLAALALCNLASGSSKLDAIAFQRRDLFPEGIDWDENHGRFLLGSMGRGSIWSLSDTGKLDLFVEDEDFSGKHPVLGVRVDPSRNRVLAVIHNFDDSTPAFDAVASYDLDSSARNFLVRLDSIGAPGSTKKPVANDVTVDREGNLYVTNSAHNFIWKATPDGKNASVFTESTVFTSPPVVTKDEHVRPCGLNGIVYHWDNYLLVGQSNTGIVRHQTNLRGDQAHLVKISTPLVGGDGMALRQDGALIVVSSSKAWLLRSSDHWRSASVADELRLNETGFATAVTVRDGLKAYVLHSFLLELKRGSSRSDFLVERVEFPKDAYDDPVWLILVLVVAVVLVFAWRFQMSRFFDDYRRKRQ
;
A
#
# COMPACT_ATOMS: atom_id res chain seq x y z
N MET A 1 -5.56 -25.51 40.17
CA MET A 1 -5.54 -26.18 38.84
C MET A 1 -6.21 -25.38 37.73
N ILE A 2 -7.27 -24.60 37.98
CA ILE A 2 -7.93 -23.78 36.93
C ILE A 2 -7.08 -22.56 36.50
N PHE A 3 -6.29 -21.98 37.41
CA PHE A 3 -5.37 -20.86 37.10
C PHE A 3 -4.19 -21.24 36.18
N LEU A 4 -3.79 -22.51 36.17
CA LEU A 4 -2.71 -23.01 35.30
C LEU A 4 -3.18 -23.30 33.87
N ALA A 5 -4.47 -23.59 33.67
CA ALA A 5 -5.04 -23.79 32.34
C ALA A 5 -5.22 -22.46 31.57
N ALA A 6 -5.54 -21.37 32.27
CA ALA A 6 -5.68 -20.04 31.66
C ALA A 6 -4.33 -19.45 31.20
N LEU A 7 -3.24 -19.68 31.95
CA LEU A 7 -1.90 -19.28 31.52
C LEU A 7 -1.36 -20.14 30.37
N ALA A 8 -1.75 -21.41 30.27
CA ALA A 8 -1.34 -22.28 29.16
C ALA A 8 -2.01 -21.89 27.83
N LEU A 9 -3.24 -21.34 27.87
CA LEU A 9 -3.94 -20.84 26.68
C LEU A 9 -3.44 -19.45 26.23
N CYS A 10 -3.02 -18.57 27.16
CA CYS A 10 -2.37 -17.31 26.77
C CYS A 10 -0.99 -17.52 26.13
N ASN A 11 -0.26 -18.58 26.49
CA ASN A 11 1.01 -18.94 25.85
C ASN A 11 0.88 -19.67 24.51
N LEU A 12 -0.34 -20.06 24.11
CA LEU A 12 -0.63 -20.57 22.76
C LEU A 12 -0.94 -19.44 21.77
N ALA A 13 -1.25 -18.24 22.25
CA ALA A 13 -1.43 -17.03 21.43
C ALA A 13 -0.14 -16.20 21.27
N SER A 14 0.93 -16.55 22.00
CA SER A 14 2.26 -15.93 21.87
C SER A 14 3.24 -16.81 21.10
N GLY A 15 2.74 -17.71 20.26
CA GLY A 15 3.52 -18.20 19.14
C GLY A 15 3.66 -17.05 18.15
N SER A 16 4.85 -16.45 18.05
CA SER A 16 5.14 -15.62 16.89
C SER A 16 4.87 -16.47 15.65
N SER A 17 3.79 -16.12 14.92
CA SER A 17 3.50 -16.67 13.61
C SER A 17 4.72 -16.41 12.74
N LYS A 18 5.56 -17.43 12.57
CA LYS A 18 6.84 -17.34 11.88
C LYS A 18 6.69 -17.69 10.38
N LEU A 19 5.54 -17.39 9.78
CA LEU A 19 5.23 -17.67 8.37
C LEU A 19 4.38 -16.56 7.73
N ASP A 20 4.90 -15.33 7.73
CA ASP A 20 4.22 -14.13 7.19
C ASP A 20 5.03 -13.37 6.14
N ALA A 21 6.12 -13.92 5.59
CA ALA A 21 6.92 -13.24 4.58
C ALA A 21 7.24 -14.15 3.38
N ILE A 22 7.08 -13.61 2.18
CA ILE A 22 7.46 -14.24 0.91
C ILE A 22 8.83 -13.69 0.54
N ALA A 23 9.88 -14.46 0.82
CA ALA A 23 11.24 -14.11 0.41
C ALA A 23 11.49 -14.55 -1.03
N PHE A 24 12.22 -13.75 -1.79
CA PHE A 24 12.58 -14.03 -3.18
C PHE A 24 13.94 -13.44 -3.52
N GLN A 25 14.58 -14.01 -4.53
CA GLN A 25 15.95 -13.65 -4.90
C GLN A 25 16.05 -13.22 -6.36
N ARG A 26 16.57 -12.02 -6.59
CA ARG A 26 17.01 -11.57 -7.90
C ARG A 26 18.01 -10.44 -7.75
N ARG A 27 19.22 -10.63 -8.28
CA ARG A 27 20.27 -9.61 -8.21
C ARG A 27 19.82 -8.27 -8.82
N ASP A 28 20.02 -7.23 -8.03
CA ASP A 28 19.79 -5.82 -8.35
C ASP A 28 18.38 -5.54 -8.87
N LEU A 29 17.37 -6.22 -8.29
CA LEU A 29 15.97 -6.02 -8.65
C LEU A 29 15.41 -4.72 -8.08
N PHE A 30 15.60 -4.48 -6.78
CA PHE A 30 15.11 -3.31 -6.04
C PHE A 30 13.67 -2.94 -6.42
N PRO A 31 12.69 -3.81 -6.09
CA PRO A 31 11.31 -3.60 -6.48
C PRO A 31 10.71 -2.41 -5.71
N GLU A 32 9.90 -1.60 -6.35
CA GLU A 32 9.28 -0.40 -5.73
C GLU A 32 7.76 -0.48 -5.74
N GLY A 33 7.14 -0.79 -6.87
CA GLY A 33 5.71 -1.09 -6.95
C GLY A 33 5.38 -2.56 -6.76
N ILE A 34 4.21 -2.83 -6.16
CA ILE A 34 3.58 -4.17 -6.07
C ILE A 34 2.07 -4.05 -6.25
N ASP A 35 1.46 -5.01 -6.95
CA ASP A 35 0.02 -5.21 -6.87
C ASP A 35 -0.37 -6.70 -7.01
N TRP A 36 -1.60 -7.03 -6.60
CA TRP A 36 -2.12 -8.40 -6.60
C TRP A 36 -2.96 -8.67 -7.85
N ASP A 37 -2.57 -9.69 -8.62
CA ASP A 37 -3.32 -10.23 -9.75
C ASP A 37 -4.17 -11.41 -9.26
N GLU A 38 -5.40 -11.10 -8.85
CA GLU A 38 -6.33 -12.07 -8.26
C GLU A 38 -6.72 -13.19 -9.24
N ASN A 39 -6.85 -12.88 -10.53
CA ASN A 39 -7.24 -13.86 -11.56
C ASN A 39 -6.17 -14.94 -11.76
N HIS A 40 -4.90 -14.60 -11.55
CA HIS A 40 -3.76 -15.52 -11.72
C HIS A 40 -3.12 -15.98 -10.41
N GLY A 41 -3.54 -15.44 -9.27
CA GLY A 41 -3.01 -15.81 -7.95
C GLY A 41 -1.53 -15.47 -7.79
N ARG A 42 -1.09 -14.29 -8.24
CA ARG A 42 0.31 -13.84 -8.19
C ARG A 42 0.42 -12.36 -7.85
N PHE A 43 1.57 -11.97 -7.32
CA PHE A 43 1.95 -10.55 -7.21
C PHE A 43 2.70 -10.12 -8.47
N LEU A 44 2.48 -8.88 -8.91
CA LEU A 44 3.27 -8.24 -9.95
C LEU A 44 4.13 -7.14 -9.32
N LEU A 45 5.42 -7.13 -9.63
CA LEU A 45 6.42 -6.24 -9.05
C LEU A 45 7.06 -5.36 -10.13
N GLY A 46 7.18 -4.06 -9.87
CA GLY A 46 7.94 -3.12 -10.69
C GLY A 46 9.38 -3.04 -10.22
N SER A 47 10.36 -3.17 -11.13
CA SER A 47 11.79 -3.13 -10.78
C SER A 47 12.41 -1.77 -11.07
N MET A 48 12.93 -1.11 -10.03
CA MET A 48 13.77 0.08 -10.22
C MET A 48 15.15 -0.27 -10.75
N GLY A 49 15.75 -1.36 -10.27
CA GLY A 49 17.12 -1.70 -10.66
C GLY A 49 17.25 -2.21 -12.10
N ARG A 50 16.17 -2.76 -12.68
CA ARG A 50 16.21 -3.42 -14.00
C ARG A 50 15.25 -2.85 -15.03
N GLY A 51 14.27 -2.04 -14.65
CA GLY A 51 13.26 -1.54 -15.59
C GLY A 51 12.40 -2.67 -16.18
N SER A 52 11.82 -3.51 -15.35
CA SER A 52 11.03 -4.68 -15.79
C SER A 52 9.92 -5.00 -14.80
N ILE A 53 8.93 -5.78 -15.24
CA ILE A 53 7.85 -6.28 -14.38
C ILE A 53 8.08 -7.76 -14.12
N TRP A 54 7.89 -8.19 -12.88
CA TRP A 54 8.12 -9.57 -12.44
C TRP A 54 6.88 -10.15 -11.79
N SER A 55 6.63 -11.44 -12.02
CA SER A 55 5.60 -12.22 -11.35
C SER A 55 6.20 -12.93 -10.15
N LEU A 56 5.61 -12.75 -8.97
CA LEU A 56 5.98 -13.40 -7.72
C LEU A 56 4.84 -14.28 -7.22
N SER A 57 5.12 -15.56 -7.03
CA SER A 57 4.19 -16.52 -6.42
C SER A 57 4.30 -16.55 -4.89
N ASP A 58 3.30 -17.14 -4.24
CA ASP A 58 3.26 -17.36 -2.78
C ASP A 58 4.45 -18.17 -2.24
N THR A 59 5.12 -18.96 -3.08
CA THR A 59 6.28 -19.77 -2.68
C THR A 59 7.60 -19.04 -2.80
N GLY A 60 7.60 -17.78 -3.24
CA GLY A 60 8.81 -17.01 -3.52
C GLY A 60 9.40 -17.26 -4.90
N LYS A 61 8.77 -18.10 -5.74
CA LYS A 61 9.20 -18.25 -7.15
C LYS A 61 8.94 -16.95 -7.88
N LEU A 62 10.00 -16.41 -8.48
CA LEU A 62 10.02 -15.17 -9.24
C LEU A 62 10.29 -15.47 -10.72
N ASP A 63 9.38 -15.05 -11.59
CA ASP A 63 9.47 -15.19 -13.04
C ASP A 63 9.42 -13.80 -13.71
N LEU A 64 10.20 -13.60 -14.78
CA LEU A 64 10.13 -12.36 -15.56
C LEU A 64 8.76 -12.30 -16.26
N PHE A 65 8.03 -11.20 -16.08
CA PHE A 65 6.70 -11.03 -16.66
C PHE A 65 6.71 -10.12 -17.89
N VAL A 66 7.36 -8.95 -17.79
CA VAL A 66 7.53 -8.01 -18.90
C VAL A 66 8.97 -7.51 -18.96
N GLU A 67 9.54 -7.62 -20.15
CA GLU A 67 10.77 -6.94 -20.56
C GLU A 67 10.46 -6.13 -21.82
N ASP A 68 10.45 -4.80 -21.68
CA ASP A 68 10.11 -3.88 -22.76
C ASP A 68 11.36 -3.16 -23.26
N GLU A 69 11.55 -3.10 -24.57
CA GLU A 69 12.73 -2.50 -25.20
C GLU A 69 12.88 -1.00 -24.93
N ASP A 70 11.78 -0.29 -24.63
CA ASP A 70 11.80 1.15 -24.42
C ASP A 70 12.42 1.54 -23.05
N PHE A 71 12.32 0.67 -22.04
CA PHE A 71 12.79 0.99 -20.69
C PHE A 71 13.64 -0.09 -20.00
N SER A 72 13.64 -1.35 -20.45
CA SER A 72 14.43 -2.41 -19.81
C SER A 72 15.92 -2.08 -19.81
N GLY A 73 16.52 -2.17 -18.62
CA GLY A 73 17.91 -1.80 -18.36
C GLY A 73 18.24 -0.30 -18.50
N LYS A 74 17.24 0.56 -18.76
CA LYS A 74 17.41 2.00 -19.03
C LYS A 74 16.69 2.87 -18.02
N HIS A 75 15.42 2.55 -17.74
CA HIS A 75 14.55 3.38 -16.92
C HIS A 75 13.83 2.53 -15.87
N PRO A 76 13.91 2.91 -14.58
CA PRO A 76 13.16 2.28 -13.49
C PRO A 76 11.65 2.17 -13.74
N VAL A 77 11.06 1.04 -13.31
CA VAL A 77 9.61 0.90 -13.11
C VAL A 77 9.32 1.17 -11.64
N LEU A 78 8.50 2.19 -11.38
CA LEU A 78 8.06 2.61 -10.03
C LEU A 78 6.71 1.95 -9.74
N GLY A 79 5.61 2.69 -9.91
CA GLY A 79 4.26 2.20 -9.66
C GLY A 79 3.83 1.05 -10.59
N VAL A 80 3.12 0.09 -10.01
CA VAL A 80 2.47 -1.03 -10.70
C VAL A 80 1.04 -1.16 -10.22
N ARG A 81 0.10 -1.29 -11.15
CA ARG A 81 -1.33 -1.42 -10.83
C ARG A 81 -2.01 -2.46 -11.70
N VAL A 82 -2.70 -3.40 -11.09
CA VAL A 82 -3.54 -4.38 -11.81
C VAL A 82 -4.95 -3.79 -12.02
N ASP A 83 -5.45 -3.90 -13.24
CA ASP A 83 -6.83 -3.60 -13.63
C ASP A 83 -7.49 -4.91 -14.11
N PRO A 84 -8.06 -5.71 -13.18
CA PRO A 84 -8.57 -7.03 -13.52
C PRO A 84 -9.80 -6.95 -14.44
N SER A 85 -10.54 -5.84 -14.41
CA SER A 85 -11.72 -5.65 -15.27
C SER A 85 -11.37 -5.52 -16.76
N ARG A 86 -10.10 -5.19 -17.06
CA ARG A 86 -9.59 -5.03 -18.43
C ARG A 86 -8.43 -5.98 -18.75
N ASN A 87 -8.23 -6.99 -17.91
CA ASN A 87 -7.16 -7.98 -18.05
C ASN A 87 -5.77 -7.37 -18.29
N ARG A 88 -5.42 -6.31 -17.54
CA ARG A 88 -4.16 -5.60 -17.78
C ARG A 88 -3.44 -5.24 -16.49
N VAL A 89 -2.12 -5.10 -16.60
CA VAL A 89 -1.28 -4.41 -15.63
C VAL A 89 -0.80 -3.09 -16.23
N LEU A 90 -0.68 -2.08 -15.37
CA LEU A 90 -0.13 -0.77 -15.67
C LEU A 90 1.22 -0.64 -14.98
N ALA A 91 2.18 -0.02 -15.65
CA ALA A 91 3.50 0.28 -15.10
C ALA A 91 3.83 1.75 -15.34
N VAL A 92 4.35 2.41 -14.31
CA VAL A 92 4.86 3.78 -14.38
C VAL A 92 6.38 3.74 -14.48
N ILE A 93 6.91 4.47 -15.45
CA ILE A 93 8.33 4.50 -15.77
C ILE A 93 8.82 5.93 -15.60
N HIS A 94 9.95 6.07 -14.92
CA HIS A 94 10.62 7.36 -14.76
C HIS A 94 12.13 7.21 -14.95
N ASN A 95 12.74 8.19 -15.60
CA ASN A 95 14.18 8.28 -15.77
C ASN A 95 14.83 9.20 -14.73
N PHE A 96 15.58 8.61 -13.81
CA PHE A 96 16.37 9.34 -12.81
C PHE A 96 17.73 9.85 -13.33
N ASP A 97 18.16 9.44 -14.53
CA ASP A 97 19.42 9.91 -15.10
C ASP A 97 19.22 11.25 -15.82
N ASP A 98 19.57 12.32 -15.11
CA ASP A 98 19.46 13.67 -15.64
C ASP A 98 20.34 13.97 -16.86
N SER A 99 21.36 13.13 -17.14
CA SER A 99 22.25 13.26 -18.29
C SER A 99 21.63 12.75 -19.59
N THR A 100 20.51 12.03 -19.52
CA THR A 100 19.78 11.52 -20.67
C THR A 100 18.44 12.24 -20.86
N PRO A 101 17.82 12.16 -22.05
CA PRO A 101 16.50 12.74 -22.27
C PRO A 101 15.47 12.24 -21.23
N ALA A 102 14.54 13.12 -20.85
CA ALA A 102 13.47 12.75 -19.93
C ALA A 102 12.65 11.58 -20.51
N PHE A 103 12.26 10.67 -19.62
CA PHE A 103 11.40 9.56 -19.96
C PHE A 103 10.48 9.33 -18.76
N ASP A 104 9.30 9.92 -18.85
CA ASP A 104 8.18 9.68 -17.95
C ASP A 104 7.09 9.02 -18.78
N ALA A 105 6.62 7.86 -18.36
CA ALA A 105 5.62 7.12 -19.13
C ALA A 105 4.69 6.29 -18.24
N VAL A 106 3.53 5.97 -18.80
CA VAL A 106 2.69 4.88 -18.32
C VAL A 106 2.47 3.87 -19.44
N ALA A 107 2.76 2.60 -19.16
CA ALA A 107 2.60 1.50 -20.10
C ALA A 107 1.53 0.53 -19.60
N SER A 108 0.89 -0.19 -20.52
CA SER A 108 -0.08 -1.24 -20.21
C SER A 108 0.26 -2.52 -20.92
N TYR A 109 0.12 -3.64 -20.21
CA TYR A 109 0.35 -4.99 -20.71
C TYR A 109 -0.82 -5.90 -20.38
N ASP A 110 -1.15 -6.81 -21.27
CA ASP A 110 -2.14 -7.87 -21.05
C ASP A 110 -1.63 -8.89 -20.01
N LEU A 111 -2.50 -9.29 -19.07
CA LEU A 111 -2.11 -10.16 -17.96
C LEU A 111 -1.81 -11.60 -18.40
N ASP A 112 -2.44 -12.07 -19.47
CA ASP A 112 -2.30 -13.46 -19.92
C ASP A 112 -1.06 -13.64 -20.80
N SER A 113 -0.86 -12.70 -21.74
CA SER A 113 0.14 -12.80 -22.81
C SER A 113 1.39 -11.95 -22.60
N SER A 114 1.39 -11.06 -21.60
CA SER A 114 2.42 -10.01 -21.41
C SER A 114 2.55 -9.05 -22.59
N ALA A 115 1.64 -9.07 -23.56
CA ALA A 115 1.71 -8.22 -24.74
C ALA A 115 1.45 -6.76 -24.37
N ARG A 116 2.24 -5.84 -24.95
CA ARG A 116 2.04 -4.40 -24.76
C ARG A 116 0.77 -3.93 -25.44
N ASN A 117 -0.15 -3.36 -24.67
CA ASN A 117 -1.34 -2.67 -25.16
C ASN A 117 -1.00 -1.27 -25.66
N PHE A 118 -0.26 -0.51 -24.85
CA PHE A 118 0.19 0.85 -25.19
C PHE A 118 1.34 1.31 -24.29
N LEU A 119 2.02 2.38 -24.71
CA LEU A 119 2.94 3.18 -23.91
C LEU A 119 2.66 4.66 -24.18
N VAL A 120 2.41 5.44 -23.13
CA VAL A 120 2.10 6.86 -23.20
C VAL A 120 3.24 7.67 -22.60
N ARG A 121 3.81 8.58 -23.38
CA ARG A 121 4.84 9.53 -22.91
C ARG A 121 4.19 10.71 -22.19
N LEU A 122 4.59 10.93 -20.94
CA LEU A 122 4.07 11.95 -20.04
C LEU A 122 5.01 13.16 -19.90
N ASP A 123 6.29 12.99 -20.22
CA ASP A 123 7.34 14.00 -20.09
C ASP A 123 7.09 15.26 -20.95
N SER A 124 6.36 15.11 -22.06
CA SER A 124 5.94 16.24 -22.92
C SER A 124 4.67 16.94 -22.43
N ILE A 125 3.99 16.38 -21.44
CA ILE A 125 2.70 16.85 -20.92
C ILE A 125 2.97 17.56 -19.60
N GLY A 126 3.42 18.81 -19.69
CA GLY A 126 3.71 19.64 -18.52
C GLY A 126 2.53 20.48 -18.04
N ALA A 127 2.59 20.88 -16.77
CA ALA A 127 1.82 22.02 -16.27
C ALA A 127 2.34 23.33 -16.91
N PRO A 128 1.46 24.27 -17.29
CA PRO A 128 1.88 25.55 -17.87
C PRO A 128 2.91 26.28 -16.99
N GLY A 129 4.07 26.63 -17.56
CA GLY A 129 5.12 27.39 -16.85
C GLY A 129 6.09 26.56 -16.01
N SER A 130 6.01 25.24 -16.03
CA SER A 130 6.98 24.37 -15.37
C SER A 130 8.34 24.38 -16.08
N THR A 131 9.43 24.56 -15.33
CA THR A 131 10.82 24.52 -15.84
C THR A 131 11.64 23.32 -15.35
N LYS A 132 11.10 22.51 -14.44
CA LYS A 132 11.76 21.28 -13.96
C LYS A 132 11.16 20.04 -14.64
N LYS A 133 11.95 18.96 -14.68
CA LYS A 133 11.51 17.68 -15.22
C LYS A 133 10.43 17.07 -14.31
N PRO A 134 9.35 16.52 -14.88
CA PRO A 134 8.36 15.77 -14.14
C PRO A 134 8.95 14.49 -13.51
N VAL A 135 8.25 13.92 -12.52
CA VAL A 135 8.55 12.61 -11.95
C VAL A 135 7.25 11.82 -11.87
N ALA A 136 6.98 10.97 -12.86
CA ALA A 136 5.88 10.02 -12.80
C ALA A 136 6.18 8.95 -11.76
N ASN A 137 5.27 8.71 -10.82
CA ASN A 137 5.53 7.79 -9.71
C ASN A 137 4.52 6.63 -9.66
N ASP A 138 3.27 6.90 -9.29
CA ASP A 138 2.27 5.86 -9.05
C ASP A 138 1.05 6.06 -9.96
N VAL A 139 0.25 4.99 -10.14
CA VAL A 139 -0.92 4.98 -11.02
C VAL A 139 -2.11 4.29 -10.37
N THR A 140 -3.29 4.88 -10.55
CA THR A 140 -4.56 4.21 -10.29
C THR A 140 -5.48 4.26 -11.49
N VAL A 141 -6.55 3.46 -11.44
CA VAL A 141 -7.52 3.31 -12.53
C VAL A 141 -8.93 3.52 -11.99
N ASP A 142 -9.74 4.32 -12.68
CA ASP A 142 -11.15 4.47 -12.36
C ASP A 142 -12.02 3.35 -12.96
N ARG A 143 -13.32 3.37 -12.66
CA ARG A 143 -14.28 2.38 -13.21
C ARG A 143 -14.34 2.39 -14.73
N GLU A 144 -14.14 3.54 -15.37
CA GLU A 144 -14.18 3.70 -16.83
C GLU A 144 -12.87 3.25 -17.49
N GLY A 145 -11.81 3.05 -16.70
CA GLY A 145 -10.50 2.59 -17.15
C GLY A 145 -9.53 3.72 -17.41
N ASN A 146 -9.90 4.96 -17.05
CA ASN A 146 -8.98 6.08 -17.17
C ASN A 146 -7.87 5.91 -16.14
N LEU A 147 -6.66 6.28 -16.55
CA LEU A 147 -5.47 6.19 -15.74
C LEU A 147 -5.23 7.53 -15.06
N TYR A 148 -4.82 7.51 -13.79
CA TYR A 148 -4.42 8.70 -13.05
C TYR A 148 -3.02 8.49 -12.51
N VAL A 149 -2.06 9.30 -12.97
CA VAL A 149 -0.64 9.14 -12.65
C VAL A 149 -0.16 10.33 -11.82
N THR A 150 0.53 10.09 -10.72
CA THR A 150 1.04 11.16 -9.85
C THR A 150 2.35 11.73 -10.36
N ASN A 151 2.52 13.05 -10.21
CA ASN A 151 3.79 13.74 -10.40
C ASN A 151 4.41 14.13 -9.05
N SER A 152 5.45 13.42 -8.62
CA SER A 152 6.10 13.66 -7.33
C SER A 152 6.94 14.93 -7.28
N ALA A 153 7.43 15.44 -8.41
CA ALA A 153 8.26 16.65 -8.43
C ALA A 153 7.43 17.94 -8.46
N HIS A 154 6.27 17.91 -9.13
CA HIS A 154 5.46 19.10 -9.41
C HIS A 154 4.10 19.12 -8.73
N ASN A 155 3.73 18.03 -8.05
CA ASN A 155 2.47 17.94 -7.32
C ASN A 155 1.22 18.17 -8.18
N PHE A 156 1.16 17.54 -9.34
CA PHE A 156 -0.03 17.47 -10.18
C PHE A 156 -0.32 16.02 -10.56
N ILE A 157 -1.48 15.78 -11.17
CA ILE A 157 -1.90 14.45 -11.61
C ILE A 157 -2.13 14.48 -13.13
N TRP A 158 -1.59 13.51 -13.87
CA TRP A 158 -1.98 13.28 -15.26
C TRP A 158 -3.22 12.39 -15.31
N LYS A 159 -4.03 12.56 -16.36
CA LYS A 159 -5.05 11.59 -16.74
C LYS A 159 -4.77 11.08 -18.16
N ALA A 160 -4.86 9.77 -18.36
CA ALA A 160 -4.82 9.16 -19.68
C ALA A 160 -6.08 8.33 -19.96
N THR A 161 -6.49 8.25 -21.23
CA THR A 161 -7.64 7.45 -21.64
C THR A 161 -7.36 5.95 -21.51
N PRO A 162 -8.40 5.09 -21.42
CA PRO A 162 -8.21 3.66 -21.24
C PRO A 162 -7.40 3.00 -22.36
N ASP A 163 -7.41 3.55 -23.56
CA ASP A 163 -6.65 3.09 -24.72
C ASP A 163 -5.27 3.76 -24.88
N GLY A 164 -4.89 4.64 -23.95
CA GLY A 164 -3.61 5.35 -23.96
C GLY A 164 -3.45 6.40 -25.06
N LYS A 165 -4.49 6.71 -25.85
CA LYS A 165 -4.36 7.63 -27.00
C LYS A 165 -4.30 9.09 -26.62
N ASN A 166 -4.94 9.48 -25.51
CA ASN A 166 -4.94 10.86 -25.02
C ASN A 166 -4.46 10.89 -23.58
N ALA A 167 -3.58 11.84 -23.29
CA ALA A 167 -3.19 12.17 -21.93
C ALA A 167 -3.10 13.69 -21.76
N SER A 168 -3.41 14.16 -20.56
CA SER A 168 -3.32 15.59 -20.21
C SER A 168 -3.05 15.75 -18.72
N VAL A 169 -2.65 16.94 -18.30
CA VAL A 169 -2.75 17.31 -16.88
C VAL A 169 -4.23 17.27 -16.49
N PHE A 170 -4.55 16.52 -15.43
CA PHE A 170 -5.90 16.37 -14.91
C PHE A 170 -6.22 17.44 -13.87
N THR A 171 -5.31 17.65 -12.92
CA THR A 171 -5.44 18.69 -11.89
C THR A 171 -4.06 19.13 -11.42
N GLU A 172 -3.92 20.44 -11.22
CA GLU A 172 -2.77 21.12 -10.61
C GLU A 172 -3.29 22.00 -9.46
N SER A 173 -4.14 21.41 -8.61
CA SER A 173 -4.76 22.16 -7.53
C SER A 173 -3.71 22.78 -6.59
N THR A 174 -3.89 24.06 -6.25
CA THR A 174 -3.04 24.78 -5.28
C THR A 174 -3.03 24.11 -3.90
N VAL A 175 -4.02 23.27 -3.59
CA VAL A 175 -4.08 22.44 -2.38
C VAL A 175 -2.93 21.42 -2.33
N PHE A 176 -2.36 21.02 -3.46
CA PHE A 176 -1.20 20.13 -3.50
C PHE A 176 0.10 20.83 -3.06
N THR A 177 0.16 22.16 -3.18
CA THR A 177 1.35 22.96 -2.83
C THR A 177 1.16 23.87 -1.62
N SER A 178 -0.06 24.00 -1.09
CA SER A 178 -0.37 24.90 0.03
C SER A 178 0.24 24.52 1.37
N PRO A 179 0.33 23.22 1.77
CA PRO A 179 0.94 22.87 3.04
C PRO A 179 2.47 22.91 2.95
N PRO A 180 3.17 23.37 3.99
CA PRO A 180 4.62 23.38 3.99
C PRO A 180 5.18 21.95 4.07
N VAL A 181 6.34 21.73 3.46
CA VAL A 181 7.13 20.51 3.67
C VAL A 181 7.55 20.44 5.12
N VAL A 182 7.25 19.32 5.79
CA VAL A 182 7.48 19.15 7.25
C VAL A 182 8.65 18.22 7.58
N THR A 183 9.07 17.38 6.63
CA THR A 183 10.18 16.44 6.84
C THR A 183 11.56 17.10 6.71
N LYS A 184 12.51 16.61 7.50
CA LYS A 184 13.95 16.93 7.37
C LYS A 184 14.73 15.83 6.65
N ASP A 185 14.11 14.68 6.41
CA ASP A 185 14.73 13.57 5.68
C ASP A 185 14.94 13.99 4.22
N GLU A 186 16.21 14.03 3.78
CA GLU A 186 16.59 14.44 2.42
C GLU A 186 16.09 13.48 1.35
N HIS A 187 15.81 12.21 1.69
CA HIS A 187 15.24 11.23 0.77
C HIS A 187 13.74 11.43 0.56
N VAL A 188 13.03 11.92 1.58
CA VAL A 188 11.57 12.13 1.54
C VAL A 188 11.22 13.56 1.11
N ARG A 189 12.04 14.54 1.47
CA ARG A 189 11.85 15.96 1.18
C ARG A 189 11.51 16.26 -0.31
N PRO A 190 12.19 15.68 -1.31
CA PRO A 190 11.87 15.93 -2.71
C PRO A 190 10.60 15.21 -3.20
N CYS A 191 10.07 14.25 -2.43
CA CYS A 191 8.92 13.43 -2.82
C CYS A 191 7.59 14.12 -2.47
N GLY A 192 6.95 14.68 -3.49
CA GLY A 192 5.62 15.29 -3.44
C GLY A 192 4.49 14.27 -3.50
N LEU A 193 3.50 14.48 -4.39
CA LEU A 193 2.41 13.52 -4.64
C LEU A 193 3.01 12.17 -5.04
N ASN A 194 2.62 11.12 -4.32
CA ASN A 194 3.25 9.81 -4.43
C ASN A 194 2.17 8.73 -4.63
N GLY A 195 1.88 7.90 -3.63
CA GLY A 195 0.85 6.88 -3.73
C GLY A 195 -0.53 7.43 -4.08
N ILE A 196 -1.26 6.71 -4.93
CA ILE A 196 -2.61 7.09 -5.39
C ILE A 196 -3.56 5.90 -5.46
N VAL A 197 -4.78 6.07 -4.95
CA VAL A 197 -5.84 5.06 -5.07
C VAL A 197 -7.16 5.66 -5.51
N TYR A 198 -7.92 4.91 -6.30
CA TYR A 198 -9.30 5.21 -6.65
C TYR A 198 -10.26 4.58 -5.64
N HIS A 199 -11.17 5.39 -5.09
CA HIS A 199 -12.25 4.93 -4.24
C HIS A 199 -13.53 4.73 -5.07
N TRP A 200 -14.32 3.70 -4.74
CA TRP A 200 -15.55 3.35 -5.46
C TRP A 200 -16.65 4.42 -5.44
N ASP A 201 -16.56 5.38 -4.53
CA ASP A 201 -17.41 6.58 -4.48
C ASP A 201 -16.98 7.66 -5.48
N ASN A 202 -16.08 7.33 -6.42
CA ASN A 202 -15.68 8.15 -7.55
C ASN A 202 -14.78 9.36 -7.23
N TYR A 203 -13.78 9.13 -6.39
CA TYR A 203 -12.73 10.10 -6.09
C TYR A 203 -11.36 9.42 -5.96
N LEU A 204 -10.31 10.25 -6.02
CA LEU A 204 -8.93 9.81 -5.80
C LEU A 204 -8.50 10.18 -4.39
N LEU A 205 -7.82 9.26 -3.73
CA LEU A 205 -7.04 9.53 -2.53
C LEU A 205 -5.58 9.54 -2.93
N VAL A 206 -4.88 10.62 -2.61
CA VAL A 206 -3.49 10.86 -3.03
C VAL A 206 -2.65 11.20 -1.82
N GLY A 207 -1.60 10.43 -1.58
CA GLY A 207 -0.61 10.68 -0.55
C GLY A 207 0.44 11.69 -1.03
N GLN A 208 0.94 12.51 -0.11
CA GLN A 208 2.10 13.35 -0.35
C GLN A 208 3.16 13.06 0.71
N SER A 209 4.31 12.53 0.30
CA SER A 209 5.32 12.00 1.23
C SER A 209 5.95 13.11 2.08
N ASN A 210 6.32 14.24 1.46
CA ASN A 210 7.05 15.32 2.13
C ASN A 210 6.21 16.18 3.09
N THR A 211 4.88 16.15 2.97
CA THR A 211 3.94 16.79 3.91
C THR A 211 3.29 15.79 4.86
N GLY A 212 3.20 14.51 4.48
CA GLY A 212 2.48 13.47 5.20
C GLY A 212 0.96 13.63 5.15
N ILE A 213 0.44 14.23 4.08
CA ILE A 213 -0.99 14.56 3.98
C ILE A 213 -1.62 13.71 2.88
N VAL A 214 -2.74 13.07 3.22
CA VAL A 214 -3.63 12.45 2.25
C VAL A 214 -4.62 13.50 1.75
N ARG A 215 -4.88 13.49 0.45
CA ARG A 215 -5.82 14.41 -0.20
C ARG A 215 -6.89 13.65 -0.93
N HIS A 216 -8.04 14.29 -0.99
CA HIS A 216 -9.24 13.79 -1.62
C HIS A 216 -9.55 14.67 -2.83
N GLN A 217 -9.38 14.13 -4.03
CA GLN A 217 -9.82 14.79 -5.27
C GLN A 217 -11.26 14.37 -5.55
N THR A 218 -12.21 15.23 -5.19
CA THR A 218 -13.62 15.00 -5.48
C THR A 218 -13.92 15.17 -6.96
N ASN A 219 -14.92 14.40 -7.44
CA ASN A 219 -15.52 14.53 -8.77
C ASN A 219 -14.47 14.55 -9.88
N LEU A 220 -14.21 13.39 -10.50
CA LEU A 220 -13.30 13.20 -11.65
C LEU A 220 -13.60 14.06 -12.91
N ARG A 221 -14.47 15.07 -12.79
CA ARG A 221 -14.91 16.05 -13.77
C ARG A 221 -14.56 17.51 -13.39
N GLY A 222 -13.97 17.78 -12.22
CA GLY A 222 -13.65 19.13 -11.74
C GLY A 222 -12.33 19.23 -10.97
N ASP A 223 -11.87 20.46 -10.74
CA ASP A 223 -10.55 20.77 -10.16
C ASP A 223 -10.58 20.95 -8.62
N GLN A 224 -11.50 20.29 -7.92
CA GLN A 224 -11.66 20.45 -6.48
C GLN A 224 -10.93 19.35 -5.70
N ALA A 225 -9.66 19.64 -5.37
CA ALA A 225 -8.91 18.91 -4.35
C ALA A 225 -9.25 19.43 -2.96
N HIS A 226 -9.33 18.52 -2.00
CA HIS A 226 -9.50 18.84 -0.58
C HIS A 226 -8.46 18.09 0.26
N LEU A 227 -8.03 18.71 1.36
CA LEU A 227 -7.19 18.04 2.35
C LEU A 227 -8.06 17.07 3.16
N VAL A 228 -7.61 15.82 3.32
CA VAL A 228 -8.19 14.92 4.30
C VAL A 228 -7.68 15.36 5.67
N LYS A 229 -8.58 15.74 6.56
CA LYS A 229 -8.21 16.13 7.92
C LYS A 229 -7.81 14.89 8.72
N ILE A 230 -6.53 14.79 9.05
CA ILE A 230 -5.95 13.71 9.86
C ILE A 230 -5.25 14.37 11.07
N SER A 231 -5.42 13.80 12.27
CA SER A 231 -4.83 14.34 13.50
C SER A 231 -3.30 14.29 13.52
N THR A 232 -2.72 13.32 12.83
CA THR A 232 -1.28 13.05 12.80
C THR A 232 -0.83 12.93 11.34
N PRO A 233 0.11 13.78 10.88
CA PRO A 233 0.66 13.66 9.54
C PRO A 233 1.39 12.33 9.34
N LEU A 234 1.13 11.67 8.21
CA LEU A 234 1.73 10.41 7.77
C LEU A 234 3.05 10.69 7.02
N VAL A 235 3.98 11.39 7.68
CA VAL A 235 5.22 11.85 7.03
C VAL A 235 5.99 10.67 6.45
N GLY A 236 6.39 10.78 5.18
CA GLY A 236 7.05 9.68 4.46
C GLY A 236 6.11 8.61 3.92
N GLY A 237 4.78 8.82 4.00
CA GLY A 237 3.81 7.97 3.31
C GLY A 237 4.12 7.88 1.81
N ASP A 238 4.29 6.67 1.33
CA ASP A 238 4.74 6.29 0.00
C ASP A 238 3.57 5.59 -0.71
N GLY A 239 3.64 4.28 -0.93
CA GLY A 239 2.56 3.48 -1.51
C GLY A 239 1.31 3.37 -0.63
N MET A 240 0.18 3.16 -1.31
CA MET A 240 -1.15 3.17 -0.71
C MET A 240 -2.03 2.04 -1.28
N ALA A 241 -2.87 1.43 -0.45
CA ALA A 241 -3.84 0.44 -0.91
C ALA A 241 -5.18 0.59 -0.20
N LEU A 242 -6.27 0.45 -0.96
CA LEU A 242 -7.63 0.48 -0.43
C LEU A 242 -8.11 -0.95 -0.16
N ARG A 243 -8.59 -1.20 1.05
CA ARG A 243 -9.27 -2.44 1.42
C ARG A 243 -10.72 -2.43 0.94
N GLN A 244 -11.29 -3.62 0.80
CA GLN A 244 -12.69 -3.80 0.39
C GLN A 244 -13.69 -3.21 1.40
N ASP A 245 -13.30 -3.09 2.68
CA ASP A 245 -14.11 -2.47 3.74
C ASP A 245 -14.03 -0.94 3.76
N GLY A 246 -13.23 -0.34 2.87
CA GLY A 246 -13.09 1.10 2.70
C GLY A 246 -12.00 1.70 3.55
N ALA A 247 -11.24 0.89 4.30
CA ALA A 247 -10.05 1.38 4.98
C ALA A 247 -8.91 1.60 3.98
N LEU A 248 -8.11 2.63 4.23
CA LEU A 248 -6.91 2.94 3.45
C LEU A 248 -5.68 2.52 4.24
N ILE A 249 -4.79 1.78 3.60
CA ILE A 249 -3.46 1.51 4.13
C ILE A 249 -2.49 2.46 3.44
N VAL A 250 -1.63 3.09 4.24
CA VAL A 250 -0.51 3.90 3.77
C VAL A 250 0.76 3.35 4.39
N VAL A 251 1.79 3.09 3.59
CA VAL A 251 3.10 2.65 4.10
C VAL A 251 4.13 3.74 3.95
N SER A 252 5.12 3.75 4.83
CA SER A 252 6.38 4.49 4.68
C SER A 252 7.54 3.51 4.82
N SER A 253 8.77 4.01 4.71
CA SER A 253 9.98 3.21 4.90
C SER A 253 10.06 2.46 6.24
N SER A 254 9.30 2.89 7.25
CA SER A 254 9.37 2.36 8.62
C SER A 254 8.02 2.14 9.31
N LYS A 255 6.90 2.47 8.67
CA LYS A 255 5.57 2.35 9.28
C LYS A 255 4.50 1.92 8.27
N ALA A 256 3.45 1.29 8.78
CA ALA A 256 2.19 1.13 8.06
C ALA A 256 1.05 1.70 8.90
N TRP A 257 0.17 2.49 8.29
CA TRP A 257 -1.00 3.07 8.94
C TRP A 257 -2.27 2.52 8.33
N LEU A 258 -3.23 2.15 9.17
CA LEU A 258 -4.60 1.83 8.76
C LEU A 258 -5.48 3.04 9.06
N LEU A 259 -6.05 3.64 8.02
CA LEU A 259 -6.93 4.79 8.13
C LEU A 259 -8.38 4.41 7.84
N ARG A 260 -9.30 5.02 8.58
CA ARG A 260 -10.74 4.91 8.34
C ARG A 260 -11.38 6.29 8.28
N SER A 261 -12.40 6.42 7.44
CA SER A 261 -13.24 7.61 7.34
C SER A 261 -14.71 7.21 7.47
N SER A 262 -15.51 8.11 8.05
CA SER A 262 -16.98 8.00 8.13
C SER A 262 -17.69 9.16 7.44
N ASP A 263 -16.95 10.04 6.75
CA ASP A 263 -17.45 11.28 6.16
C ASP A 263 -17.00 11.47 4.70
N HIS A 264 -16.88 10.37 3.96
CA HIS A 264 -16.37 10.32 2.58
C HIS A 264 -15.01 10.99 2.43
N TRP A 265 -14.08 10.64 3.32
CA TRP A 265 -12.69 11.11 3.33
C TRP A 265 -12.54 12.64 3.39
N ARG A 266 -13.51 13.35 3.97
CA ARG A 266 -13.29 14.74 4.39
C ARG A 266 -12.37 14.79 5.61
N SER A 267 -12.46 13.77 6.45
CA SER A 267 -11.54 13.48 7.54
C SER A 267 -11.26 11.99 7.63
N ALA A 268 -10.16 11.63 8.29
CA ALA A 268 -9.84 10.24 8.59
C ALA A 268 -9.14 10.15 9.95
N SER A 269 -9.34 9.02 10.62
CA SER A 269 -8.61 8.66 11.83
C SER A 269 -7.63 7.54 11.54
N VAL A 270 -6.46 7.58 12.18
CA VAL A 270 -5.52 6.46 12.21
C VAL A 270 -6.12 5.42 13.16
N ALA A 271 -6.68 4.36 12.57
CA ALA A 271 -7.31 3.27 13.29
C ALA A 271 -6.27 2.35 13.93
N ASP A 272 -5.12 2.20 13.30
CA ASP A 272 -3.99 1.40 13.79
C ASP A 272 -2.66 1.86 13.14
N GLU A 273 -1.53 1.58 13.80
CA GLU A 273 -0.17 1.86 13.33
C GLU A 273 0.77 0.68 13.63
N LEU A 274 1.48 0.24 12.60
CA LEU A 274 2.53 -0.78 12.70
C LEU A 274 3.90 -0.16 12.48
N ARG A 275 4.88 -0.63 13.24
CA ARG A 275 6.30 -0.37 12.97
C ARG A 275 6.84 -1.45 12.04
N LEU A 276 7.47 -1.02 10.97
CA LEU A 276 8.15 -1.87 10.00
C LEU A 276 9.66 -1.84 10.23
N ASN A 277 10.37 -2.80 9.68
CA ASN A 277 11.83 -2.81 9.71
C ASN A 277 12.40 -1.68 8.82
N GLU A 278 12.98 -0.67 9.45
CA GLU A 278 13.62 0.48 8.76
C GLU A 278 14.67 0.06 7.72
N THR A 279 15.35 -1.06 7.95
CA THR A 279 16.36 -1.59 7.01
C THR A 279 15.71 -2.06 5.72
N GLY A 280 14.50 -2.63 5.82
CA GLY A 280 13.73 -3.14 4.69
C GLY A 280 13.29 -2.05 3.72
N PHE A 281 13.17 -0.81 4.20
CA PHE A 281 12.73 0.35 3.42
C PHE A 281 11.46 0.02 2.62
N ALA A 282 10.35 -0.15 3.34
CA ALA A 282 9.07 -0.42 2.72
C ALA A 282 8.65 0.73 1.79
N THR A 283 8.09 0.40 0.63
CA THR A 283 7.76 1.38 -0.44
C THR A 283 6.32 1.24 -0.89
N ALA A 284 5.85 0.02 -1.07
CA ALA A 284 4.49 -0.24 -1.54
C ALA A 284 3.75 -1.27 -0.69
N VAL A 285 2.43 -1.24 -0.83
CA VAL A 285 1.51 -2.16 -0.19
C VAL A 285 0.42 -2.54 -1.18
N THR A 286 -0.01 -3.80 -1.14
CA THR A 286 -1.19 -4.27 -1.85
C THR A 286 -2.11 -5.04 -0.90
N VAL A 287 -3.36 -5.24 -1.33
CA VAL A 287 -4.37 -5.97 -0.57
C VAL A 287 -4.79 -7.20 -1.34
N ARG A 288 -4.73 -8.35 -0.67
CA ARG A 288 -5.22 -9.64 -1.16
C ARG A 288 -6.44 -10.07 -0.36
N ASP A 289 -7.35 -10.81 -1.00
CA ASP A 289 -8.59 -11.32 -0.42
C ASP A 289 -9.41 -10.19 0.27
N GLY A 290 -9.37 -8.99 -0.31
CA GLY A 290 -10.10 -7.80 0.14
C GLY A 290 -9.59 -7.12 1.42
N LEU A 291 -8.83 -7.82 2.27
CA LEU A 291 -8.43 -7.30 3.60
C LEU A 291 -6.96 -7.51 3.98
N LYS A 292 -6.29 -8.54 3.44
CA LYS A 292 -4.94 -8.92 3.89
C LYS A 292 -3.91 -8.00 3.24
N ALA A 293 -3.15 -7.30 4.06
CA ALA A 293 -2.14 -6.35 3.60
C ALA A 293 -0.79 -7.04 3.38
N TYR A 294 -0.15 -6.75 2.25
CA TYR A 294 1.17 -7.25 1.87
C TYR A 294 2.08 -6.06 1.55
N VAL A 295 3.14 -5.89 2.33
CA VAL A 295 4.09 -4.78 2.26
C VAL A 295 5.37 -5.21 1.58
N LEU A 296 5.78 -4.47 0.56
CA LEU A 296 7.01 -4.71 -0.19
C LEU A 296 8.19 -4.00 0.48
N HIS A 297 9.22 -4.77 0.83
CA HIS A 297 10.49 -4.25 1.33
C HIS A 297 11.50 -4.16 0.18
N SER A 298 11.74 -2.93 -0.27
CA SER A 298 12.51 -2.63 -1.48
C SER A 298 14.01 -2.54 -1.25
N PHE A 299 14.39 -2.17 -0.03
CA PHE A 299 15.73 -1.76 0.35
C PHE A 299 16.38 -0.70 -0.56
N LEU A 300 15.59 0.24 -1.10
CA LEU A 300 16.07 1.24 -2.07
C LEU A 300 17.21 2.14 -1.58
N LEU A 301 17.40 2.30 -0.27
CA LEU A 301 18.55 3.06 0.24
C LEU A 301 19.89 2.43 -0.17
N GLU A 302 19.95 1.10 -0.33
CA GLU A 302 21.17 0.44 -0.81
C GLU A 302 21.43 0.73 -2.29
N LEU A 303 20.38 0.71 -3.14
CA LEU A 303 20.49 1.14 -4.53
C LEU A 303 20.99 2.59 -4.63
N LYS A 304 20.40 3.51 -3.84
CA LYS A 304 20.80 4.93 -3.80
C LYS A 304 22.26 5.13 -3.35
N ARG A 305 22.81 4.20 -2.56
CA ARG A 305 24.22 4.18 -2.14
C ARG A 305 25.14 3.44 -3.13
N GLY A 306 24.62 2.92 -4.24
CA GLY A 306 25.38 2.13 -5.21
C GLY A 306 25.75 0.73 -4.73
N SER A 307 25.04 0.20 -3.73
CA SER A 307 25.24 -1.16 -3.21
C SER A 307 24.41 -2.17 -4.01
N SER A 308 24.89 -3.41 -4.06
CA SER A 308 24.19 -4.52 -4.75
C SER A 308 23.50 -5.43 -3.74
N ARG A 309 22.32 -5.94 -4.10
CA ARG A 309 21.52 -6.87 -3.28
C ARG A 309 20.87 -7.94 -4.16
N SER A 310 20.64 -9.13 -3.61
CA SER A 310 19.88 -10.18 -4.28
C SER A 310 18.61 -10.61 -3.54
N ASP A 311 18.51 -10.40 -2.22
CA ASP A 311 17.39 -10.88 -1.39
C ASP A 311 16.36 -9.79 -1.12
N PHE A 312 15.09 -10.08 -1.38
CA PHE A 312 13.96 -9.18 -1.13
C PHE A 312 12.83 -9.95 -0.46
N LEU A 313 11.85 -9.23 0.10
CA LEU A 313 10.69 -9.87 0.70
C LEU A 313 9.42 -9.03 0.59
N VAL A 314 8.30 -9.72 0.50
CA VAL A 314 6.96 -9.17 0.73
C VAL A 314 6.47 -9.71 2.07
N GLU A 315 6.12 -8.83 2.99
CA GLU A 315 5.65 -9.18 4.33
C GLU A 315 4.13 -9.00 4.41
N ARG A 316 3.41 -10.05 4.78
CA ARG A 316 2.02 -9.92 5.22
C ARG A 316 2.00 -9.23 6.56
N VAL A 317 1.27 -8.12 6.64
CA VAL A 317 1.09 -7.38 7.90
C VAL A 317 -0.36 -7.52 8.37
N GLU A 318 -0.51 -7.70 9.67
CA GLU A 318 -1.80 -7.79 10.34
C GLU A 318 -1.92 -6.62 11.33
N PHE A 319 -2.98 -5.83 11.19
CA PHE A 319 -3.25 -4.74 12.12
C PHE A 319 -3.93 -5.32 13.36
N PRO A 320 -3.40 -5.09 14.58
CA PRO A 320 -4.00 -5.56 15.83
C PRO A 320 -5.52 -5.35 15.90
N LYS A 321 -6.02 -4.24 15.38
CA LYS A 321 -7.45 -3.95 15.36
C LYS A 321 -8.29 -4.94 14.55
N ASP A 322 -7.74 -5.52 13.48
CA ASP A 322 -8.40 -6.59 12.73
C ASP A 322 -8.54 -7.87 13.57
N ALA A 323 -7.56 -8.16 14.44
CA ALA A 323 -7.62 -9.32 15.33
C ALA A 323 -8.65 -9.16 16.46
N TYR A 324 -8.89 -7.94 16.94
CA TYR A 324 -9.91 -7.67 17.97
C TYR A 324 -11.34 -7.68 17.42
N ASP A 325 -11.52 -7.34 16.15
CA ASP A 325 -12.82 -7.39 15.47
C ASP A 325 -13.15 -8.82 14.93
N ASP A 326 -12.25 -9.79 15.11
CA ASP A 326 -12.51 -11.20 14.74
C ASP A 326 -13.62 -11.80 15.63
N PRO A 327 -14.76 -12.25 15.05
CA PRO A 327 -15.83 -12.89 15.81
C PRO A 327 -15.38 -14.11 16.60
N VAL A 328 -14.30 -14.79 16.21
CA VAL A 328 -13.70 -15.90 16.97
C VAL A 328 -13.21 -15.41 18.34
N TRP A 329 -12.58 -14.24 18.41
CA TRP A 329 -12.14 -13.64 19.68
C TRP A 329 -13.31 -13.30 20.58
N LEU A 330 -14.38 -12.72 20.02
CA LEU A 330 -15.62 -12.44 20.76
C LEU A 330 -16.27 -13.73 21.29
N ILE A 331 -16.35 -14.79 20.48
CA ILE A 331 -16.87 -16.09 20.90
C ILE A 331 -16.00 -16.67 22.02
N LEU A 332 -14.68 -16.58 21.92
CA LEU A 332 -13.75 -17.12 22.91
C LEU A 332 -13.88 -16.39 24.27
N VAL A 333 -14.00 -15.06 24.25
CA VAL A 333 -14.28 -14.26 25.45
C VAL A 333 -15.63 -14.64 26.06
N LEU A 334 -16.67 -14.83 25.24
CA LEU A 334 -17.99 -15.24 25.70
C LEU A 334 -17.96 -16.63 26.35
N VAL A 335 -17.25 -17.59 25.74
CA VAL A 335 -17.08 -18.94 26.28
C VAL A 335 -16.34 -18.91 27.62
N VAL A 336 -15.26 -18.14 27.73
CA VAL A 336 -14.52 -17.98 29.00
C VAL A 336 -15.41 -17.36 30.07
N ALA A 337 -16.18 -16.31 29.74
CA ALA A 337 -17.12 -15.69 30.67
C ALA A 337 -18.17 -16.68 31.18
N VAL A 338 -18.75 -17.49 30.28
CA VAL A 338 -19.72 -18.54 30.64
C VAL A 338 -19.09 -19.57 31.58
N VAL A 339 -17.89 -20.07 31.28
CA VAL A 339 -17.18 -21.02 32.14
C VAL A 339 -16.92 -20.45 33.54
N LEU A 340 -16.51 -19.18 33.63
CA LEU A 340 -16.29 -18.51 34.92
C LEU A 340 -17.59 -18.39 35.73
N VAL A 341 -18.72 -18.07 35.10
CA VAL A 341 -20.03 -18.01 35.75
C VAL A 341 -20.44 -19.37 36.31
N PHE A 342 -20.25 -20.45 35.54
CA PHE A 342 -20.55 -21.80 36.01
C PHE A 342 -19.63 -22.25 37.14
N ALA A 343 -18.33 -21.95 37.05
CA ALA A 343 -17.37 -22.25 38.11
C ALA A 343 -17.68 -21.50 39.41
N TRP A 344 -18.02 -20.21 39.32
CA TRP A 344 -18.44 -19.41 40.47
C TRP A 344 -19.73 -19.96 41.09
N ARG A 345 -20.74 -20.28 40.27
CA ARG A 345 -22.01 -20.85 40.75
C ARG A 345 -21.80 -22.18 41.46
N PHE A 346 -20.91 -23.03 40.95
CA PHE A 346 -20.55 -24.31 41.57
C PHE A 346 -19.82 -24.12 42.91
N GLN A 347 -18.86 -23.18 42.97
CA GLN A 347 -18.15 -22.84 44.21
C GLN A 347 -19.10 -22.27 45.27
N MET A 348 -19.99 -21.37 44.88
CA MET A 348 -20.99 -20.79 45.78
C MET A 348 -21.97 -21.84 46.29
N SER A 349 -22.42 -22.77 45.44
CA SER A 349 -23.27 -23.88 45.87
C SER A 349 -22.59 -24.71 46.97
N ARG A 350 -21.32 -25.11 46.74
CA ARG A 350 -20.55 -25.86 47.74
C ARG A 350 -20.34 -25.07 49.03
N PHE A 351 -20.04 -23.78 48.92
CA PHE A 351 -19.91 -22.90 50.09
C PHE A 351 -21.20 -22.86 50.91
N PHE A 352 -22.36 -22.70 50.27
CA PHE A 352 -23.65 -22.68 50.96
C PHE A 352 -24.03 -24.04 51.56
N ASP A 353 -23.71 -25.15 50.90
CA ASP A 353 -23.95 -26.50 51.41
C ASP A 353 -23.11 -26.78 52.67
N ASP A 354 -21.84 -26.38 52.67
CA ASP A 354 -20.95 -26.49 53.84
C ASP A 354 -21.36 -25.53 54.96
N TYR A 355 -21.79 -24.32 54.61
CA TYR A 355 -22.29 -23.34 55.58
C TYR A 355 -23.55 -23.85 56.30
N ARG A 356 -24.50 -24.45 55.57
CA ARG A 356 -25.71 -25.05 56.17
C ARG A 356 -25.39 -26.24 57.06
N ARG A 357 -24.47 -27.11 56.64
CA ARG A 357 -24.04 -28.27 57.44
C ARG A 357 -23.36 -27.91 58.76
N LYS A 358 -22.73 -26.74 58.86
CA LYS A 358 -22.11 -26.25 60.11
C LYS A 358 -23.08 -25.54 61.07
N ARG A 359 -24.31 -25.24 60.63
CA ARG A 359 -25.35 -24.56 61.44
C ARG A 359 -26.42 -25.50 61.98
N GLN A 360 -26.45 -26.75 61.54
CA GLN A 360 -27.17 -27.85 62.19
C GLN A 360 -26.23 -28.50 63.21
#